data_AF-A0A2E0UNP8-F1
#
_entry.id   AF-A0A2E0UNP8-F1
#
_cell.length_a   1.000
_cell.length_b   1.000
_cell.length_c   1.000
_cell.angle_alpha   90.00
_cell.angle_beta   90.00
_cell.angle_gamma   90.00
#
_symmetry.space_group_name_H-M   'P 1'
#
loop_
_entity.id
_entity.type
_entity.pdbx_description
1 polymer ?
#
loop_
_entity_poly.entity_id
_entity_poly.type
_entity_poly.pdbx_seq_one_letter_code
_entity_poly.pdbx_strand_id
1 'polypeptide(L)'
;MRTRRKKYTKEFKLQAIDLYESGDQSMTEVETELGITHRLLSKWIGELKGQGNPKESFPGNGNLSESEAKMRKLERENARLREEKEILKKVLEIYSRG
;
A
#
# COMPACT_ATOMS: atom_id res chain seq x y z
N MET A 1 -6.99 23.87 -18.25
CA MET A 1 -8.12 22.99 -17.86
C MET A 1 -7.60 21.84 -17.01
N ARG A 2 -8.18 21.57 -15.83
CA ARG A 2 -7.84 20.35 -15.05
C ARG A 2 -8.49 19.15 -15.72
N THR A 3 -7.70 18.23 -16.26
CA THR A 3 -8.20 16.95 -16.77
C THR A 3 -8.74 16.13 -15.59
N ARG A 4 -10.02 15.75 -15.66
CA ARG A 4 -10.64 14.91 -14.63
C ARG A 4 -9.99 13.52 -14.71
N ARG A 5 -9.25 13.12 -13.67
CA ARG A 5 -8.63 11.78 -13.62
C ARG A 5 -9.72 10.72 -13.63
N LYS A 6 -9.67 9.81 -14.61
CA LYS A 6 -10.50 8.60 -14.61
C LYS A 6 -10.16 7.77 -13.36
N LYS A 7 -11.19 7.28 -12.67
CA LYS A 7 -11.04 6.34 -11.56
C LYS A 7 -11.41 4.96 -12.08
N TYR A 8 -10.59 3.98 -11.76
CA TYR A 8 -10.80 2.58 -12.11
C TYR A 8 -11.00 1.78 -10.82
N THR A 9 -11.96 0.87 -10.83
CA THR A 9 -12.19 -0.05 -9.70
C THR A 9 -11.03 -1.02 -9.57
N LYS A 10 -10.90 -1.64 -8.40
CA LYS A 10 -9.84 -2.61 -8.15
C LYS A 10 -9.95 -3.81 -9.08
N GLU A 11 -11.17 -4.29 -9.27
CA GLU A 11 -11.51 -5.44 -10.10
C GLU A 11 -11.11 -5.18 -11.54
N PHE A 12 -11.37 -3.96 -12.05
CA PHE A 12 -10.97 -3.56 -13.40
C PHE A 12 -9.45 -3.59 -13.57
N LYS A 13 -8.70 -3.08 -12.59
CA LYS A 13 -7.23 -3.09 -12.64
C LYS A 13 -6.67 -4.51 -12.64
N LEU A 14 -7.25 -5.40 -11.82
CA LEU A 14 -6.84 -6.80 -11.76
C LEU A 14 -7.14 -7.53 -13.08
N GLN A 15 -8.32 -7.33 -13.66
CA GLN A 15 -8.66 -7.89 -14.97
C GLN A 15 -7.74 -7.39 -16.09
N ALA A 16 -7.38 -6.10 -16.07
CA ALA A 16 -6.44 -5.55 -17.05
C ALA A 16 -5.03 -6.16 -16.94
N ILE A 17 -4.59 -6.49 -15.72
CA ILE A 17 -3.32 -7.18 -15.49
C ILE A 17 -3.42 -8.63 -15.95
N ASP A 18 -4.50 -9.34 -15.59
CA ASP A 18 -4.73 -10.73 -15.97
C ASP A 18 -4.76 -10.90 -17.50
N LEU A 19 -5.41 -9.97 -18.21
CA LEU A 19 -5.44 -9.93 -19.67
C LEU A 19 -4.05 -9.74 -20.29
N TYR A 20 -3.16 -8.98 -19.63
CA TYR A 20 -1.78 -8.85 -20.09
C TYR A 20 -0.93 -10.09 -19.74
N GLU A 21 -1.18 -10.71 -18.59
CA GLU A 21 -0.48 -11.92 -18.13
C GLU A 21 -0.89 -13.18 -18.93
N SER A 22 -2.07 -13.20 -19.58
CA SER A 22 -2.44 -14.27 -20.52
C SER A 22 -1.49 -14.37 -21.72
N GLY A 23 -0.76 -13.29 -22.02
CA GLY A 23 0.33 -13.28 -23.00
C GLY A 23 -0.10 -13.11 -24.46
N ASP A 24 -1.39 -12.87 -24.71
CA ASP A 24 -1.95 -12.77 -26.06
C ASP A 24 -1.68 -11.41 -26.73
N GLN A 25 -1.38 -10.38 -25.94
CA GLN A 25 -1.27 -9.00 -26.39
C GLN A 25 -0.13 -8.25 -25.70
N SER A 26 0.47 -7.29 -26.41
CA SER A 26 1.40 -6.34 -25.84
C SER A 26 0.69 -5.37 -24.89
N MET A 27 1.45 -4.79 -23.95
CA MET A 27 0.91 -3.83 -22.98
C MET A 27 0.20 -2.65 -23.66
N THR A 28 0.72 -2.17 -24.79
CA THR A 28 0.14 -1.06 -25.55
C THR A 28 -1.19 -1.45 -26.21
N GLU A 29 -1.30 -2.68 -26.70
CA GLU A 29 -2.54 -3.21 -27.29
C GLU A 29 -3.62 -3.33 -26.23
N VAL A 30 -3.30 -3.91 -25.07
CA VAL A 30 -4.21 -3.99 -23.92
C VAL A 30 -4.64 -2.59 -23.45
N GLU A 31 -3.71 -1.64 -23.38
CA GLU A 31 -4.02 -0.26 -22.99
C GLU A 31 -4.98 0.42 -23.98
N THR A 32 -4.78 0.16 -25.27
CA THR A 32 -5.61 0.70 -26.35
C THR A 32 -7.00 0.07 -26.36
N GLU A 33 -7.08 -1.26 -26.25
CA GLU A 33 -8.34 -2.01 -26.20
C GLU A 33 -9.20 -1.61 -25.01
N LEU A 34 -8.59 -1.49 -23.83
CA LEU A 34 -9.30 -1.09 -22.61
C LEU A 34 -9.56 0.43 -22.53
N GLY A 35 -9.09 1.22 -23.50
CA GLY A 35 -9.24 2.67 -23.54
C GLY A 35 -8.63 3.38 -22.33
N ILE A 36 -7.55 2.81 -21.77
CA ILE A 36 -6.80 3.34 -20.63
C ILE A 36 -5.61 4.17 -21.09
N THR A 37 -5.12 5.03 -20.20
CA THR A 37 -3.97 5.89 -20.54
C THR A 37 -2.71 5.06 -20.69
N HIS A 38 -1.87 5.40 -21.67
CA HIS A 38 -0.60 4.74 -21.88
C HIS A 38 0.28 4.75 -20.60
N ARG A 39 1.02 3.67 -20.34
CA ARG A 39 1.78 3.37 -19.09
C ARG A 39 0.96 3.13 -17.83
N LEU A 40 -0.38 3.23 -17.89
CA LEU A 40 -1.20 3.02 -16.70
C LEU A 40 -1.20 1.55 -16.27
N LEU A 41 -1.15 0.63 -17.22
CA LEU A 41 -1.10 -0.80 -16.95
C LEU A 41 0.23 -1.20 -16.30
N SER A 42 1.36 -0.69 -16.84
CA SER A 42 2.68 -0.86 -16.23
C SER A 42 2.71 -0.43 -14.76
N LYS A 43 2.07 0.71 -14.47
CA LYS A 43 1.97 1.23 -13.11
C LYS A 43 1.18 0.27 -12.20
N TRP A 44 0.06 -0.26 -12.68
CA TRP A 44 -0.76 -1.19 -11.89
C TRP A 44 -0.04 -2.51 -11.62
N ILE A 45 0.73 -3.02 -12.58
CA ILE A 45 1.57 -4.21 -12.38
C ILE A 45 2.64 -3.95 -11.31
N GLY A 46 3.25 -2.76 -11.32
CA GLY A 46 4.19 -2.35 -10.28
C GLY A 46 3.54 -2.25 -8.89
N GLU A 47 2.34 -1.65 -8.82
CA GLU A 47 1.55 -1.57 -7.58
C GLU A 47 1.19 -2.98 -7.03
N LEU A 48 0.81 -3.91 -7.91
CA LEU A 48 0.50 -5.30 -7.55
C LEU A 48 1.74 -6.07 -7.06
N LYS A 49 2.86 -5.99 -7.79
CA LYS A 49 4.12 -6.69 -7.42
C LYS A 49 4.71 -6.15 -6.12
N GLY A 50 4.63 -4.85 -5.88
CA GLY A 50 5.17 -4.23 -4.66
C GLY A 50 4.41 -4.59 -3.38
N GLN A 51 3.12 -4.95 -3.48
CA GLN A 51 2.28 -5.23 -2.31
C GLN A 51 2.09 -6.73 -2.02
N GLY A 52 2.59 -7.63 -2.89
CA GLY A 52 2.67 -9.09 -2.68
C GLY A 52 1.33 -9.82 -2.59
N ASN A 53 0.24 -9.13 -2.26
CA ASN A 53 -1.11 -9.65 -2.14
C ASN A 53 -2.10 -8.77 -2.92
N PRO A 54 -2.87 -9.33 -3.87
CA PRO A 54 -3.92 -8.62 -4.59
C PRO A 54 -4.95 -7.97 -3.65
N LYS A 55 -5.18 -8.52 -2.44
CA LYS A 55 -6.08 -7.93 -1.43
C LYS A 55 -5.59 -6.61 -0.87
N GLU A 56 -4.29 -6.43 -0.73
CA GLU A 56 -3.67 -5.18 -0.25
C GLU A 56 -3.30 -4.23 -1.39
N SER A 57 -3.41 -4.72 -2.64
CA SER A 57 -3.13 -3.95 -3.84
C SER A 57 -4.17 -2.87 -4.12
N PHE A 58 -3.70 -1.72 -4.59
CA PHE A 58 -4.50 -0.55 -5.00
C PHE A 58 -5.23 0.22 -3.88
N PRO A 59 -4.55 0.61 -2.77
CA PRO A 59 -5.19 1.35 -1.67
C PRO A 59 -5.72 2.75 -2.07
N GLY A 60 -5.31 3.25 -3.25
CA GLY A 60 -5.63 4.58 -3.74
C GLY A 60 -4.60 5.63 -3.32
N ASN A 61 -4.59 6.78 -3.99
CA ASN A 61 -3.63 7.85 -3.68
C ASN A 61 -3.86 8.37 -2.25
N GLY A 62 -2.88 8.13 -1.37
CA GLY A 62 -2.84 8.67 0.00
C GLY A 62 -3.28 7.70 1.11
N ASN A 63 -3.74 6.50 0.75
CA ASN A 63 -4.04 5.48 1.75
C ASN A 63 -2.85 4.52 1.85
N LEU A 64 -2.33 4.35 3.07
CA LEU A 64 -1.42 3.26 3.41
C LEU A 64 -2.16 1.94 3.20
N SER A 65 -1.45 0.88 2.79
CA SER A 65 -2.05 -0.46 2.84
C SER A 65 -2.49 -0.76 4.28
N GLU A 66 -3.48 -1.64 4.46
CA GLU A 66 -3.89 -2.04 5.82
C GLU A 66 -2.72 -2.58 6.64
N SER A 67 -1.78 -3.27 5.97
CA SER A 67 -0.56 -3.79 6.59
C SER A 67 0.39 -2.66 7.01
N GLU A 68 0.63 -1.67 6.16
CA GLU A 68 1.45 -0.50 6.49
C GLU A 68 0.82 0.34 7.62
N ALA A 69 -0.52 0.49 7.62
CA ALA A 69 -1.24 1.18 8.68
C ALA A 69 -1.13 0.45 10.03
N LYS A 70 -1.23 -0.89 10.02
CA LYS A 70 -1.03 -1.73 11.21
C LYS A 70 0.41 -1.66 11.71
N MET A 71 1.40 -1.74 10.80
CA MET A 71 2.81 -1.61 11.14
C MET A 71 3.10 -0.29 11.84
N ARG A 72 2.63 0.83 11.28
CA ARG A 72 2.80 2.16 11.87
C ARG A 72 2.09 2.31 13.22
N LYS A 73 0.94 1.66 13.40
CA LYS A 73 0.25 1.61 14.70
C LYS A 73 1.10 0.85 15.73
N LEU A 74 1.60 -0.33 15.35
CA LEU A 74 2.44 -1.15 16.22
C LEU A 74 3.75 -0.44 16.60
N GLU A 75 4.39 0.27 15.67
CA GLU A 75 5.59 1.06 15.96
C GLU A 75 5.34 2.14 17.00
N ARG A 76 4.22 2.88 16.88
CA ARG A 76 3.84 3.90 17.87
C ARG A 76 3.55 3.29 19.23
N GLU A 77 2.86 2.17 19.26
CA GLU A 77 2.54 1.47 20.50
C GLU A 77 3.81 0.92 21.17
N ASN A 78 4.75 0.37 20.39
CA ASN A 78 6.04 -0.06 20.91
C ASN A 78 6.86 1.10 21.47
N ALA A 79 6.90 2.24 20.78
CA ALA A 79 7.59 3.44 21.26
C ALA A 79 7.02 3.92 22.60
N ARG A 80 5.69 4.00 22.72
CA ARG A 80 5.01 4.36 23.97
C ARG A 80 5.31 3.37 25.10
N LEU A 81 5.22 2.07 24.84
CA LEU A 81 5.50 1.04 25.84
C LEU A 81 6.96 1.08 26.31
N ARG A 82 7.90 1.39 25.42
CA ARG A 82 9.31 1.58 25.80
C ARG A 82 9.49 2.79 26.72
N GLU A 83 8.83 3.89 26.40
CA GLU A 83 8.86 5.10 27.24
C GLU A 83 8.26 4.84 28.64
N GLU A 84 7.08 4.22 28.70
CA GLU A 84 6.45 3.82 29.97
C GLU A 84 7.36 2.89 30.79
N LYS A 85 8.02 1.92 30.14
CA LYS A 85 8.99 1.04 30.80
C LYS A 85 10.19 1.80 31.37
N GLU A 86 10.73 2.76 30.62
CA GLU A 86 11.87 3.55 31.08
C GLU A 86 11.49 4.48 32.25
N ILE A 87 10.28 5.05 32.23
CA ILE A 87 9.74 5.81 33.37
C ILE A 87 9.64 4.91 34.61
N LEU A 88 9.02 3.73 34.47
CA LEU A 88 8.87 2.80 35.58
C LEU A 88 10.21 2.35 36.17
N LYS A 89 11.20 2.07 35.32
CA LYS A 89 12.57 1.77 35.79
C LYS A 89 13.18 2.91 36.58
N LYS A 90 13.10 4.15 36.08
CA LYS A 90 13.63 5.32 36.79
C LYS A 90 12.96 5.51 38.14
N VAL A 91 11.64 5.32 38.22
CA VAL A 91 10.89 5.37 39.47
C VAL A 91 11.39 4.29 40.43
N LEU A 92 11.49 3.04 39.99
CA LEU A 92 12.02 1.93 40.79
C LEU A 92 13.43 2.21 41.31
N GLU A 93 14.32 2.77 40.50
CA GLU A 93 15.66 3.15 40.94
C GLU A 93 15.65 4.21 42.05
N ILE A 94 14.76 5.20 41.97
CA ILE A 94 14.60 6.22 43.01
C ILE A 94 14.12 5.58 44.31
N TYR A 95 13.10 4.72 44.25
CA TYR A 95 12.58 4.01 45.43
C TYR A 95 13.57 3.02 46.02
N SER A 96 14.44 2.41 45.21
CA SER A 96 15.42 1.42 45.67
C SER A 96 16.70 2.03 46.25
N ARG A 97 16.92 3.33 46.06
CA ARG A 97 18.07 4.08 46.64
C ARG A 97 17.67 4.92 47.86
N GLY A 98 16.39 4.94 48.22
CA GLY A 98 15.84 5.59 49.42
C GLY A 98 15.77 4.66 50.62
#